data_AF-A0A949I046-F1
#
_entry.id   AF-A0A949I046-F1
#
_cell.length_a   1.000
_cell.length_b   1.000
_cell.length_c   1.000
_cell.angle_alpha   90.00
_cell.angle_beta   90.00
_cell.angle_gamma   90.00
#
_symmetry.space_group_name_H-M   'P 1'
#
loop_
_entity.id
_entity.type
_entity.pdbx_description
1 polymer ?
#
loop_
_entity_poly.entity_id
_entity_poly.type
_entity_poly.pdbx_seq_one_letter_code
_entity_poly.pdbx_strand_id
1 'polypeptide(L)'
;MSNLHSNSSRRPGRVVASPRARRTMRQFQVDPNSVRGSGPGGRIVEADVKAVGAPPAATQGAARSGMKSAAGKTPKPAAAPRTGAGISVMRRAIAEKTALSFSTVPHFYLRTEVDATPLIEFRQQLVSV
;
A
#
# COMPACT_ATOMS: atom_id res chain seq x y z
N MET A 1 -18.93 -8.27 -57.66
CA MET A 1 -19.43 -8.29 -56.27
C MET A 1 -18.24 -8.59 -55.36
N SER A 2 -17.46 -7.62 -54.88
CA SER A 2 -17.64 -6.85 -53.62
C SER A 2 -17.83 -7.79 -52.41
N ASN A 3 -17.00 -7.84 -51.35
CA ASN A 3 -16.06 -6.87 -50.80
C ASN A 3 -14.89 -7.51 -50.02
N LEU A 4 -13.79 -6.74 -50.05
CA LEU A 4 -12.69 -6.64 -49.11
C LEU A 4 -13.09 -6.85 -47.64
N HIS A 5 -12.25 -7.60 -46.90
CA HIS A 5 -11.87 -7.19 -45.54
C HIS A 5 -10.35 -7.22 -45.43
N SER A 6 -9.80 -6.01 -45.45
CA SER A 6 -8.40 -5.64 -45.23
C SER A 6 -7.83 -6.14 -43.91
N ASN A 7 -6.64 -6.71 -44.03
CA ASN A 7 -5.42 -6.41 -43.25
C ASN A 7 -5.54 -6.06 -41.76
N SER A 8 -4.88 -6.85 -40.94
CA SER A 8 -3.85 -6.31 -40.04
C SER A 8 -2.84 -7.40 -39.70
N SER A 9 -1.75 -7.44 -40.47
CA SER A 9 -0.46 -7.95 -40.01
C SER A 9 -0.23 -7.48 -38.58
N ARG A 10 -0.31 -8.41 -37.61
CA ARG A 10 -0.12 -8.13 -36.19
C ARG A 10 1.37 -7.83 -35.99
N ARG A 11 1.77 -6.59 -36.34
CA ARG A 11 3.04 -6.01 -35.87
C ARG A 11 3.12 -6.31 -34.38
N PRO A 12 4.28 -6.71 -33.82
CA PRO A 12 4.41 -6.88 -32.38
C PRO A 12 3.97 -5.57 -31.73
N GLY A 13 2.74 -5.59 -31.22
CA GLY A 13 1.97 -4.41 -30.90
C GLY A 13 2.70 -3.70 -29.79
N ARG A 14 2.90 -2.39 -29.91
CA ARG A 14 3.54 -1.59 -28.89
C ARG A 14 2.84 -1.83 -27.56
N VAL A 15 3.48 -2.60 -26.67
CA VAL A 15 2.86 -2.99 -25.40
C VAL A 15 2.64 -1.74 -24.56
N VAL A 16 1.38 -1.42 -24.31
CA VAL A 16 0.97 -0.25 -23.53
C VAL A 16 1.00 -0.65 -22.05
N ALA A 17 2.15 -0.45 -21.40
CA ALA A 17 2.32 -0.70 -19.98
C ALA A 17 2.49 0.62 -19.20
N SER A 18 1.92 0.66 -17.99
CA SER A 18 2.12 1.75 -17.04
C SER A 18 3.61 1.88 -16.64
N PRO A 19 4.11 3.08 -16.27
CA PRO A 19 5.52 3.28 -15.90
C PRO A 19 5.98 2.37 -14.76
N ARG A 20 5.10 2.13 -13.77
CA ARG A 20 5.38 1.20 -12.66
C ARG A 20 5.48 -0.24 -13.13
N ALA A 21 4.55 -0.71 -13.97
CA ALA A 21 4.60 -2.05 -14.53
C ALA A 21 5.89 -2.31 -15.34
N ARG A 22 6.35 -1.33 -16.14
CA ARG A 22 7.63 -1.45 -16.87
C ARG A 22 8.84 -1.60 -15.94
N ARG A 23 8.85 -0.87 -14.81
CA ARG A 23 9.92 -0.99 -13.80
C ARG A 23 9.92 -2.37 -13.16
N THR A 24 8.74 -2.89 -12.84
CA THR A 24 8.54 -4.22 -12.26
C THR A 24 8.89 -5.33 -13.25
N MET A 25 8.52 -5.23 -14.54
CA MET A 25 8.88 -6.21 -15.57
C MET A 25 10.40 -6.36 -15.70
N ARG A 26 11.14 -5.23 -15.65
CA ARG A 26 12.62 -5.25 -15.68
C ARG A 26 13.22 -5.91 -14.44
N GLN A 27 12.62 -5.71 -13.27
CA GLN A 27 13.09 -6.30 -12.02
C GLN A 27 12.87 -7.81 -11.97
N PHE A 28 11.74 -8.29 -12.47
CA PHE A 28 11.36 -9.70 -12.46
C PHE A 28 11.67 -10.43 -13.78
N GLN A 29 12.35 -9.76 -14.72
CA GLN A 29 12.68 -10.28 -16.06
C GLN A 29 11.47 -10.88 -16.80
N VAL A 30 10.30 -10.27 -16.65
CA VAL A 30 9.05 -10.74 -17.25
C VAL A 30 8.90 -10.13 -18.65
N ASP A 31 8.65 -10.98 -19.65
CA ASP A 31 8.38 -10.54 -21.02
C ASP A 31 7.06 -9.74 -21.08
N PRO A 32 7.05 -8.49 -21.58
CA PRO A 32 5.84 -7.70 -21.74
C PRO A 32 4.77 -8.36 -22.64
N ASN A 33 5.14 -9.31 -23.51
CA ASN A 33 4.19 -9.99 -24.39
C ASN A 33 3.47 -11.18 -23.73
N SER A 34 4.01 -11.70 -22.62
CA SER A 34 3.40 -12.82 -21.88
C SER A 34 2.41 -12.37 -20.80
N VAL A 35 2.29 -11.06 -20.57
CA VAL A 35 1.42 -10.48 -19.55
C VAL A 35 0.17 -9.86 -20.17
N ARG A 36 -1.00 -10.40 -19.83
CA ARG A 36 -2.29 -9.82 -20.21
C ARG A 36 -2.62 -8.63 -19.30
N GLY A 37 -2.72 -7.43 -19.86
CA GLY A 37 -3.07 -6.23 -19.12
C GLY A 37 -4.54 -6.16 -18.72
N SER A 38 -4.81 -5.84 -17.45
CA SER A 38 -6.16 -5.69 -16.90
C SER A 38 -6.65 -4.23 -16.82
N GLY A 39 -5.80 -3.26 -17.16
CA GLY A 39 -6.12 -1.83 -17.10
C GLY A 39 -6.96 -1.31 -18.29
N PRO A 40 -7.50 -0.07 -18.19
CA PRO A 40 -8.31 0.54 -19.25
C PRO A 40 -7.58 0.58 -20.60
N GLY A 41 -8.22 0.05 -21.64
CA GLY A 41 -7.63 -0.09 -22.99
C GLY A 41 -6.60 -1.22 -23.14
N GLY A 42 -6.63 -2.23 -22.26
CA GLY A 42 -5.69 -3.37 -22.29
C GLY A 42 -4.30 -3.02 -21.75
N ARG A 43 -4.22 -1.98 -20.91
CA ARG A 43 -2.95 -1.50 -20.35
C ARG A 43 -2.44 -2.45 -19.26
N ILE A 44 -1.14 -2.76 -19.28
CA ILE A 44 -0.53 -3.59 -18.23
C ILE A 44 -0.25 -2.76 -16.98
N VAL A 45 -0.81 -3.20 -15.84
CA VAL A 45 -0.61 -2.60 -14.52
C VAL A 45 0.35 -3.44 -13.68
N GLU A 46 0.90 -2.86 -12.60
CA GLU A 46 1.92 -3.51 -11.76
C GLU A 46 1.46 -4.86 -11.19
N ALA A 47 0.17 -4.97 -10.87
CA ALA A 47 -0.44 -6.20 -10.36
C ALA A 47 -0.37 -7.36 -11.37
N ASP A 48 -0.58 -7.09 -12.65
CA ASP A 48 -0.56 -8.12 -13.71
C ASP A 48 0.85 -8.72 -13.86
N VAL A 49 1.88 -7.87 -13.77
CA VAL A 49 3.28 -8.30 -13.85
C VAL A 49 3.67 -9.14 -12.65
N LYS A 50 3.18 -8.77 -11.45
CA LYS A 50 3.41 -9.54 -10.22
C LYS A 50 2.69 -10.88 -10.22
N ALA A 51 1.51 -10.96 -10.86
CA ALA A 51 0.77 -12.21 -10.98
C ALA A 51 1.46 -13.22 -11.91
N VAL A 52 2.16 -12.75 -12.95
CA VAL A 52 2.90 -13.61 -13.91
C VAL A 52 4.33 -13.88 -13.47
N GLY A 53 5.00 -12.90 -12.84
CA GLY A 53 6.35 -13.03 -12.29
C GLY A 53 6.41 -13.80 -10.96
N ALA A 54 5.27 -14.10 -10.35
CA ALA A 54 5.19 -15.10 -9.30
C ALA A 54 5.15 -16.49 -9.96
N PRO A 55 6.04 -17.44 -9.59
CA PRO A 55 5.98 -18.79 -10.13
C PRO A 55 4.57 -19.39 -9.90
N PRO A 56 4.03 -20.18 -10.85
CA PRO A 56 2.66 -20.62 -10.80
C PRO A 56 2.41 -21.50 -9.58
N ALA A 57 1.50 -21.06 -8.70
CA ALA A 57 0.86 -21.94 -7.75
C ALA A 57 -0.18 -22.77 -8.51
N ALA A 58 0.21 -24.00 -8.86
CA ALA A 58 -0.71 -25.02 -9.34
C ALA A 58 -1.84 -25.21 -8.33
N THR A 59 -3.08 -25.24 -8.84
CA THR A 59 -4.26 -25.52 -8.05
C THR A 59 -4.48 -27.04 -8.01
N GLN A 60 -4.63 -27.53 -6.77
CA GLN A 60 -5.24 -28.80 -6.33
C GLN A 60 -4.35 -30.06 -6.23
N GLY A 61 -4.14 -30.47 -4.98
CA GLY A 61 -3.53 -31.74 -4.56
C GLY A 61 -3.04 -31.70 -3.11
N ALA A 62 -3.93 -32.03 -2.17
CA ALA A 62 -3.75 -32.43 -0.77
C ALA A 62 -2.50 -31.98 0.06
N ALA A 63 -2.81 -31.41 1.23
CA ALA A 63 -2.10 -31.53 2.50
C ALA A 63 -0.70 -30.88 2.67
N ARG A 64 -0.75 -29.55 2.82
CA ARG A 64 -0.11 -28.73 3.88
C ARG A 64 1.24 -29.20 4.45
N SER A 65 2.33 -28.67 3.91
CA SER A 65 3.54 -28.38 4.68
C SER A 65 4.46 -27.41 3.93
N GLY A 66 4.82 -26.30 4.59
CA GLY A 66 6.13 -25.66 4.47
C GLY A 66 6.36 -24.60 3.39
N MET A 67 6.04 -23.34 3.70
CA MET A 67 6.82 -22.09 3.44
C MET A 67 5.89 -20.88 3.65
N LYS A 68 6.24 -19.74 4.25
CA LYS A 68 7.54 -19.16 4.63
C LYS A 68 7.26 -17.93 5.53
N SER A 69 8.13 -17.67 6.51
CA SER A 69 8.96 -16.45 6.54
C SER A 69 9.70 -16.33 7.87
N ALA A 70 11.03 -16.35 7.83
CA ALA A 70 11.86 -15.95 8.96
C ALA A 70 11.96 -14.41 8.99
N ALA A 71 11.27 -13.85 9.99
CA ALA A 71 11.69 -12.72 10.82
C ALA A 71 12.12 -11.40 10.14
N GLY A 72 11.14 -10.65 9.67
CA GLY A 72 11.04 -9.23 10.01
C GLY A 72 9.82 -9.07 10.92
N LYS A 73 10.03 -8.83 12.22
CA LYS A 73 9.04 -8.87 13.32
C LYS A 73 7.58 -8.77 12.85
N THR A 74 7.00 -9.93 12.57
CA THR A 74 5.56 -10.10 12.40
C THR A 74 4.88 -9.75 13.72
N PRO A 75 3.78 -8.99 13.77
CA PRO A 75 2.97 -8.95 14.98
C PRO A 75 2.47 -10.38 15.21
N LYS A 76 2.93 -10.98 16.31
CA LYS A 76 2.55 -12.31 16.79
C LYS A 76 1.02 -12.49 16.72
N PRO A 77 0.48 -13.44 15.91
CA PRO A 77 -0.92 -13.78 15.97
C PRO A 77 -1.13 -14.80 17.10
N ALA A 78 -1.22 -14.28 18.32
CA ALA A 78 -1.83 -14.95 19.46
C ALA A 78 -1.95 -13.92 20.58
N ALA A 79 -2.75 -12.87 20.34
CA ALA A 79 -3.58 -12.45 21.44
C ALA A 79 -4.72 -13.49 21.47
N ALA A 80 -4.99 -14.07 22.64
CA ALA A 80 -6.31 -14.62 22.96
C ALA A 80 -7.40 -13.68 22.39
N PRO A 81 -8.65 -14.13 22.16
CA PRO A 81 -9.73 -13.20 21.83
C PRO A 81 -9.59 -12.05 22.80
N ARG A 82 -9.19 -10.87 22.30
CA ARG A 82 -9.05 -9.73 23.19
C ARG A 82 -10.48 -9.47 23.56
N THR A 83 -10.89 -9.97 24.72
CA THR A 83 -12.02 -9.49 25.49
C THR A 83 -11.67 -8.08 25.98
N GLY A 84 -11.26 -7.23 25.04
CA GLY A 84 -11.21 -5.81 25.21
C GLY A 84 -12.64 -5.35 25.00
N ALA A 85 -13.15 -4.61 25.98
CA ALA A 85 -14.35 -3.81 25.79
C ALA A 85 -14.30 -3.18 24.38
N GLY A 86 -15.38 -3.35 23.61
CA GLY A 86 -15.47 -2.81 22.26
C GLY A 86 -15.07 -1.33 22.24
N ILE A 87 -14.57 -0.84 21.10
CA ILE A 87 -14.22 0.58 20.96
C ILE A 87 -15.45 1.42 21.30
N SER A 88 -15.34 2.25 22.34
CA SER A 88 -16.42 3.17 22.71
C SER A 88 -16.75 4.09 21.55
N VAL A 89 -18.01 4.51 21.45
CA VAL A 89 -18.47 5.43 20.40
C VAL A 89 -17.62 6.70 20.38
N MET A 90 -17.29 7.25 21.57
CA MET A 90 -16.40 8.39 21.73
C MET A 90 -15.02 8.15 21.10
N ARG A 91 -14.40 7.00 21.38
CA ARG A 91 -13.07 6.66 20.84
C ARG A 91 -13.11 6.46 19.33
N ARG A 92 -14.19 5.89 18.79
CA ARG A 92 -14.40 5.73 17.34
C ARG A 92 -14.47 7.11 16.66
N ALA A 93 -15.27 8.02 17.20
CA ALA A 93 -15.40 9.37 16.66
C ALA A 93 -14.06 10.14 16.67
N ILE A 94 -13.27 10.02 17.75
CA ILE A 94 -11.92 10.60 17.83
C ILE A 94 -11.02 10.02 16.73
N ALA A 95 -11.02 8.70 16.55
CA ALA A 95 -10.20 8.04 15.56
C ALA A 95 -10.54 8.50 14.14
N GLU A 96 -11.84 8.56 13.79
CA GLU A 96 -12.32 9.00 12.48
C GLU A 96 -11.90 10.45 12.19
N LYS A 97 -12.14 11.37 13.12
CA LYS A 97 -11.79 12.79 12.98
C LYS A 97 -10.27 13.00 12.86
N THR A 98 -9.49 12.29 13.68
CA THR A 98 -8.03 12.42 13.69
C THR A 98 -7.42 11.86 12.41
N ALA A 99 -7.90 10.70 11.94
CA ALA A 99 -7.46 10.10 10.69
C ALA A 99 -7.82 10.96 9.48
N LEU A 100 -9.03 11.53 9.45
CA LEU A 100 -9.44 12.45 8.38
C LEU A 100 -8.54 13.70 8.35
N SER A 101 -8.31 14.34 9.49
CA SER A 101 -7.44 15.53 9.57
C SER A 101 -6.02 15.22 9.08
N PHE A 102 -5.41 14.15 9.60
CA PHE A 102 -4.02 13.82 9.29
C PHE A 102 -3.80 13.35 7.84
N SER A 103 -4.82 12.77 7.21
CA SER A 103 -4.73 12.30 5.81
C SER A 103 -5.05 13.39 4.77
N THR A 104 -5.87 14.38 5.12
CA THR A 104 -6.34 15.40 4.16
C THR A 104 -5.51 16.67 4.18
N VAL A 105 -4.94 17.05 5.32
CA VAL A 105 -4.16 18.28 5.48
C VAL A 105 -2.66 17.98 5.30
N PRO A 106 -1.93 18.74 4.47
CA PRO A 106 -0.48 18.61 4.34
C PRO A 106 0.22 19.21 5.56
N HIS A 107 0.47 18.38 6.58
CA HIS A 107 1.12 18.79 7.81
C HIS A 107 2.63 19.03 7.59
N PHE A 108 3.15 20.11 8.17
CA PHE A 108 4.58 20.35 8.32
C PHE A 108 4.84 20.77 9.77
N TYR A 109 6.05 20.51 10.25
CA TYR A 109 6.42 20.75 11.65
C TYR A 109 7.48 21.82 11.72
N LEU A 110 7.26 22.81 12.59
CA LEU A 110 8.25 23.82 12.95
C LEU A 110 8.63 23.65 14.40
N ARG A 111 9.90 23.88 14.72
CA ARG A 111 10.42 23.84 16.08
C ARG A 111 11.13 25.15 16.36
N THR A 112 10.87 25.72 17.52
CA THR A 112 11.61 26.84 18.10
C THR A 112 11.94 26.52 19.54
N GLU A 113 12.98 27.17 20.06
CA GLU A 113 13.35 27.12 21.47
C GLU A 113 12.89 28.41 22.14
N VAL A 114 12.46 28.30 23.40
CA VAL A 114 11.98 29.42 24.20
C VAL A 114 12.53 29.24 25.61
N ASP A 115 13.12 30.29 26.17
CA ASP A 115 13.54 30.31 27.57
C ASP A 115 12.33 30.39 28.49
N ALA A 116 12.15 29.36 29.31
CA ALA A 116 11.05 29.24 30.26
C ALA A 116 11.41 29.69 31.69
N THR A 117 12.64 30.17 31.92
CA THR A 117 13.10 30.65 33.24
C THR A 117 12.15 31.69 33.85
N PRO A 118 11.69 32.72 33.11
CA PRO A 118 10.77 33.72 33.66
C PRO A 118 9.41 33.16 34.09
N LEU A 119 8.92 32.10 33.43
CA LEU A 119 7.65 31.46 33.78
C LEU A 119 7.72 30.70 35.11
N ILE A 120 8.89 30.12 35.41
CA ILE A 120 9.11 29.38 36.66
C ILE A 120 9.19 30.36 37.83
N GLU A 121 9.91 31.47 37.66
CA GLU A 121 9.99 32.54 38.66
C GLU A 121 8.60 33.13 38.96
N PHE A 122 7.82 33.41 37.92
CA PHE A 122 6.45 33.92 38.08
C PHE A 122 5.54 32.91 38.80
N ARG A 123 5.66 31.61 38.49
CA ARG A 123 4.92 30.56 39.19
C ARG A 123 5.26 30.54 40.69
N GLN A 124 6.53 30.71 41.05
CA GLN A 124 6.94 30.71 42.46
C GLN A 124 6.32 31.89 43.22
N GLN A 125 6.28 33.07 42.61
CA GLN A 125 5.64 34.25 43.20
C GLN A 125 4.15 34.00 43.50
N LEU A 126 3.41 33.41 42.57
CA LEU A 126 1.97 33.13 42.75
C LEU A 126 1.68 32.00 43.76
N VAL A 127 2.57 31.02 43.89
CA VAL A 127 2.39 29.89 44.83
C VAL A 127 2.88 30.25 46.24
N SER A 128 3.74 31.28 46.38
CA SER A 128 4.20 31.80 47.67
C SER A 128 3.24 32.79 48.34
N VAL A 129 2.12 33.11 47.69
CA VAL A 129 0.99 33.89 48.24
C VAL A 129 -0.09 32.93 48.72
#